data_AF-A0A6G7ZG90-F1
#
_entry.id   AF-A0A6G7ZG90-F1
#
_cell.length_a   1.000
_cell.length_b   1.000
_cell.length_c   1.000
_cell.angle_alpha   90.00
_cell.angle_beta   90.00
_cell.angle_gamma   90.00
#
_symmetry.space_group_name_H-M   'P 1'
#
loop_
_entity.id
_entity.type
_entity.pdbx_description
1 polymer ?
#
loop_
_entity_poly.entity_id
_entity_poly.type
_entity_poly.pdbx_seq_one_letter_code
_entity_poly.pdbx_strand_id
1 'polypeptide(L)' 'MSAEINIGAFNFTPSFGSDGKKIRFSSTRERPGQTRGLADIYEKALPQR' A
#
# COMPACT_ATOMS: atom_id res chain seq x y z
N MET A 1 -2.07 26.23 17.66
CA MET A 1 -1.75 25.29 16.56
C MET A 1 -2.90 24.31 16.46
N SER A 2 -3.58 24.23 15.32
CA SER A 2 -4.53 23.15 15.03
C SER A 2 -3.76 21.91 14.63
N ALA A 3 -4.05 20.77 15.26
CA ALA A 3 -3.64 19.48 14.70
C ALA A 3 -4.51 19.19 13.48
N GLU A 4 -3.90 18.85 12.37
CA GLU A 4 -4.62 18.43 11.16
C GLU A 4 -4.74 16.91 11.11
N ILE A 5 -5.83 16.41 10.52
CA ILE A 5 -6.03 14.98 10.28
C ILE A 5 -5.46 14.64 8.90
N ASN A 6 -4.53 13.69 8.85
CA ASN A 6 -4.08 13.13 7.57
C ASN A 6 -5.10 12.09 7.07
N ILE A 7 -5.87 12.47 6.05
CA ILE A 7 -6.86 11.61 5.37
C ILE A 7 -6.35 11.06 4.03
N GLY A 8 -5.04 11.14 3.76
CA GLY A 8 -4.42 10.61 2.55
C GLY A 8 -4.42 9.09 2.49
N ALA A 9 -4.07 8.54 1.32
CA ALA A 9 -3.90 7.10 1.16
C ALA A 9 -2.81 6.56 2.09
N PHE A 10 -3.09 5.40 2.71
CA PHE A 10 -2.23 4.80 3.72
C PHE A 10 -1.84 3.38 3.30
N ASN A 11 -0.54 3.06 3.45
CA ASN A 11 0.01 1.73 3.16
C ASN A 11 0.33 1.03 4.47
N PHE A 12 -0.04 -0.24 4.60
CA PHE A 12 0.08 -1.00 5.84
C PHE A 12 0.32 -2.50 5.59
N THR A 13 0.69 -3.22 6.65
CA THR A 13 0.96 -4.67 6.65
C THR A 13 1.91 -5.13 5.53
N PRO A 14 3.17 -4.67 5.49
CA PRO A 14 4.11 -5.09 4.46
C PRO A 14 4.51 -6.56 4.62
N SER A 15 4.79 -7.21 3.49
CA SER A 15 5.40 -8.55 3.42
C SER A 15 6.39 -8.60 2.25
N PHE A 16 7.60 -9.06 2.53
CA PHE A 16 8.65 -9.22 1.52
C PHE A 16 8.58 -10.59 0.87
N GLY A 17 8.75 -10.63 -0.45
CA GLY A 17 8.94 -11.89 -1.17
C GLY A 17 10.21 -12.60 -0.68
N SER A 18 10.20 -13.94 -0.65
CA SER A 18 11.34 -14.74 -0.20
C SER A 18 12.60 -14.55 -1.05
N ASP A 19 12.44 -14.10 -2.29
CA ASP A 19 13.52 -13.77 -3.21
C ASP A 19 14.07 -12.34 -3.05
N GLY A 20 13.48 -11.52 -2.16
CA GLY A 20 13.85 -10.12 -1.95
C GLY A 20 13.55 -9.19 -3.13
N LYS A 21 12.87 -9.65 -4.18
CA LYS A 21 12.63 -8.86 -5.40
C LYS A 21 11.35 -8.06 -5.38
N LYS A 22 10.45 -8.35 -4.42
CA LYS A 22 9.12 -7.76 -4.36
C LYS A 22 8.66 -7.49 -2.93
N ILE A 23 7.76 -6.52 -2.79
CA ILE A 23 7.00 -6.25 -1.58
C ILE A 23 5.50 -6.28 -1.89
N ARG A 24 4.71 -6.90 -1.01
CA ARG A 24 3.26 -6.78 -0.96
C ARG A 24 2.84 -5.95 0.24
N PHE A 25 1.79 -5.15 0.09
CA PHE A 25 1.23 -4.34 1.17
C PHE A 25 -0.25 -4.07 0.92
N SER A 26 -1.00 -3.82 2.00
CA SER A 26 -2.37 -3.34 1.92
C SER A 26 -2.37 -1.82 1.74
N SER A 27 -3.28 -1.28 0.95
CA SER A 27 -3.41 0.17 0.75
C SER A 27 -4.86 0.60 0.64
N THR A 28 -5.18 1.78 1.20
CA THR A 28 -6.47 2.47 0.98
C THR A 28 -6.51 3.24 -0.33
N ARG A 29 -5.43 3.23 -1.13
CA ARG A 29 -5.43 3.82 -2.47
C ARG A 29 -6.48 3.12 -3.34
N GLU A 30 -7.25 3.90 -4.09
CA GLU A 30 -8.24 3.36 -5.03
C GLU A 30 -7.56 2.80 -6.29
N ARG A 31 -8.07 1.68 -6.80
CA ARG A 31 -7.73 1.13 -8.13
C ARG A 31 -8.97 0.70 -8.92
N PRO A 32 -8.89 0.63 -10.26
CA PRO A 32 -9.99 0.14 -11.08
C PRO A 32 -10.45 -1.26 -10.64
N GLY A 33 -11.77 -1.43 -10.49
CA GLY A 33 -12.39 -2.70 -10.08
C GLY A 33 -12.49 -2.95 -8.57
N GLN A 34 -12.01 -2.02 -7.75
CA GLN A 34 -12.12 -2.10 -6.28
C GLN A 34 -13.43 -1.48 -5.78
N THR A 35 -14.07 -2.11 -4.80
CA THR A 35 -15.20 -1.48 -4.07
C THR A 35 -14.69 -0.28 -3.27
N ARG A 36 -15.32 0.88 -3.46
CA ARG A 36 -14.95 2.13 -2.80
C ARG A 36 -14.95 1.99 -1.27
N GLY A 37 -13.94 2.57 -0.63
CA GLY A 37 -13.79 2.59 0.83
C GLY A 37 -13.15 1.34 1.44
N LEU A 38 -12.85 0.32 0.64
CA LEU A 38 -12.09 -0.84 1.10
C LEU A 38 -10.60 -0.65 0.80
N ALA A 39 -9.74 -1.35 1.54
CA ALA A 39 -8.33 -1.49 1.18
C ALA A 39 -8.14 -2.67 0.21
N ASP A 40 -7.03 -2.66 -0.53
CA ASP A 40 -6.66 -3.75 -1.43
C ASP A 40 -5.15 -4.05 -1.36
N ILE A 41 -4.75 -5.19 -1.89
CA ILE A 41 -3.36 -5.65 -1.91
C ILE A 41 -2.65 -5.15 -3.16
N TYR A 42 -1.53 -4.48 -2.93
CA TYR A 42 -0.60 -3.99 -3.94
C TYR A 42 0.70 -4.80 -3.91
N GLU A 43 1.33 -4.94 -5.07
CA GLU A 43 2.66 -5.53 -5.22
C GLU A 43 3.58 -4.53 -5.94
N LYS A 44 4.83 -4.40 -5.47
CA LYS A 44 5.86 -3.59 -6.12
C LYS A 44 7.18 -4.35 -6.19
N ALA A 45 7.87 -4.21 -7.32
CA ALA A 45 9.25 -4.67 -7.46
C ALA A 45 10.18 -3.78 -6.62
N LEU A 46 11.16 -4.40 -5.98
CA LEU A 46 12.19 -3.72 -5.23
C LEU A 46 13.41 -3.48 -6.13
N PRO A 47 14.11 -2.34 -5.99
CA PRO A 47 15.35 -2.08 -6.71
C PRO A 47 16.36 -3.21 -6.49
N GLN A 48 16.96 -3.69 -7.56
CA GLN A 48 18.08 -4.63 -7.50
C GLN A 48 19.38 -3.81 -7.59
N ARG A 49 20.35 -4.13 -6.74
CA ARG A 49 21.69 -3.53 -6.78
C ARG A 49 22.54 -4.15 -7.87
#